data_AF-A0A2S9GER3-F1
#
_entry.id   AF-A0A2S9GER3-F1
#
_cell.length_a   1.000
_cell.length_b   1.000
_cell.length_c   1.000
_cell.angle_alpha   90.00
_cell.angle_beta   90.00
_cell.angle_gamma   90.00
#
_symmetry.space_group_name_H-M   'P 1'
#
loop_
_entity.id
_entity.type
_entity.pdbx_description
1 polymer ?
#
loop_
_entity_poly.entity_id
_entity_poly.type
_entity_poly.pdbx_seq_one_letter_code
_entity_poly.pdbx_strand_id
1 'polypeptide(L)'
;IAPEHRYVCERLIESFDAHMAAENDSVRTRGLVHGDFRLDNMRFGQEGADRPLTVVDWQTVTWGPAFTDVAYFLGCALPIEQRRD
;
A
#
# COMPACT_ATOMS: atom_id res chain seq x y z
N ILE A 1 -25.46 -2.96 -3.28
CA ILE A 1 -24.14 -3.58 -3.55
C ILE A 1 -24.39 -4.75 -4.48
N ALA A 2 -23.72 -4.80 -5.64
CA ALA A 2 -23.86 -5.93 -6.56
C ALA A 2 -23.43 -7.23 -5.85
N PRO A 3 -24.07 -8.38 -6.12
CA PRO A 3 -23.72 -9.64 -5.48
C PRO A 3 -22.22 -9.98 -5.56
N GLU A 4 -21.56 -9.69 -6.68
CA GLU A 4 -20.11 -9.90 -6.83
C GLU A 4 -19.26 -9.08 -5.84
N HIS A 5 -19.64 -7.83 -5.54
CA HIS A 5 -18.90 -6.99 -4.60
C HIS A 5 -19.06 -7.50 -3.17
N ARG A 6 -20.26 -7.97 -2.80
CA ARG A 6 -20.52 -8.56 -1.49
C ARG A 6 -19.67 -9.80 -1.26
N TYR A 7 -19.61 -10.69 -2.24
CA TYR A 7 -18.81 -11.92 -2.16
C TYR A 7 -17.32 -11.63 -1.89
N VAL A 8 -16.74 -10.64 -2.57
CA VAL A 8 -15.34 -10.23 -2.32
C VAL A 8 -15.15 -9.70 -0.90
N CYS A 9 -16.07 -8.86 -0.40
CA CYS A 9 -16.01 -8.36 0.96
C CYS A 9 -16.10 -9.48 2.00
N GLU A 10 -17.01 -10.44 1.82
CA GLU A 10 -17.16 -11.59 2.72
C GLU A 10 -15.87 -12.42 2.77
N ARG A 11 -15.28 -12.73 1.60
CA ARG A 11 -14.01 -13.46 1.51
C ARG A 11 -12.84 -12.72 2.17
N LEU A 12 -12.80 -11.40 2.04
CA LEU A 12 -11.80 -10.57 2.70
C LEU A 12 -11.98 -10.63 4.22
N ILE A 13 -13.19 -10.40 4.72
CA ILE A 13 -13.52 -10.42 6.16
C ILE A 13 -13.12 -11.75 6.79
N GLU A 14 -13.47 -12.87 6.14
CA GLU A 14 -13.13 -14.23 6.62
C GLU A 14 -11.62 -14.47 6.78
N SER A 15 -10.78 -13.78 6.01
CA SER A 15 -9.32 -13.94 6.05
C SER A 15 -8.58 -12.80 6.76
N PHE A 16 -9.29 -11.73 7.11
CA PHE A 16 -8.69 -10.48 7.58
C PHE A 16 -7.91 -10.64 8.89
N ASP A 17 -8.48 -11.33 9.89
CA ASP A 17 -7.82 -11.51 11.19
C ASP A 17 -6.52 -12.31 11.06
N ALA A 18 -6.53 -13.38 10.25
CA ALA A 18 -5.34 -14.18 9.99
C ALA A 18 -4.26 -13.40 9.24
N HIS A 19 -4.67 -12.60 8.24
CA HIS A 19 -3.78 -11.69 7.54
C HIS A 19 -3.15 -10.68 8.50
N MET A 20 -3.95 -10.06 9.39
CA MET A 20 -3.46 -9.08 10.35
C MET A 20 -2.54 -9.67 11.41
N ALA A 21 -2.78 -10.90 11.84
CA ALA A 21 -1.87 -11.62 12.70
C ALA A 21 -0.51 -11.88 12.01
N ALA A 22 -0.53 -12.28 10.74
CA ALA A 22 0.67 -12.55 9.96
C ALA A 22 1.49 -11.28 9.62
N GLU A 23 0.82 -10.14 9.43
CA GLU A 23 1.47 -8.84 9.27
C GLU A 23 2.08 -8.33 10.59
N ASN A 24 1.41 -8.56 11.72
CA ASN A 24 1.90 -8.12 13.03
C ASN A 24 2.96 -9.03 13.67
N ASP A 25 3.31 -10.14 13.02
CA ASP A 25 4.35 -11.05 13.50
C ASP A 25 5.67 -10.29 13.77
N SER A 26 6.22 -10.48 14.97
CA SER A 26 7.42 -9.79 15.46
C SER A 26 8.69 -10.17 14.71
N VAL A 27 8.68 -11.27 13.94
CA VAL A 27 9.79 -11.68 13.08
C VAL A 27 9.91 -10.78 11.84
N ARG A 28 8.85 -10.09 11.43
CA ARG A 28 8.90 -9.21 10.26
C ARG A 28 9.73 -7.96 10.53
N THR A 29 10.46 -7.51 9.52
CA THR A 29 11.12 -6.19 9.56
C THR A 29 10.09 -5.09 9.72
N ARG A 30 10.23 -4.28 10.77
CA ARG A 30 9.34 -3.15 11.08
C ARG A 30 9.99 -1.83 10.73
N GLY A 31 9.18 -0.84 10.38
CA GLY A 31 9.64 0.51 10.04
C GLY A 31 8.50 1.52 10.03
N LEU A 32 8.86 2.77 9.72
CA LEU A 32 7.88 3.80 9.43
C LEU A 32 7.24 3.52 8.07
N VAL A 33 5.92 3.48 8.04
CA VAL A 33 5.10 3.18 6.86
C VAL A 33 4.23 4.40 6.58
N HIS A 34 4.19 4.86 5.34
CA HIS A 34 3.35 5.97 4.88
C HIS A 34 1.86 5.63 5.02
N GLY A 35 1.45 4.41 4.65
CA GLY A 35 0.09 3.91 4.83
C GLY A 35 -0.85 4.18 3.65
N ASP A 36 -0.58 5.21 2.84
CA ASP A 36 -1.22 5.47 1.55
C ASP A 36 -0.18 5.77 0.45
N PHE A 37 0.77 4.87 0.23
CA PHE A 37 1.93 5.08 -0.67
C PHE A 37 1.58 4.89 -2.15
N ARG A 38 0.63 5.68 -2.65
CA ARG A 38 0.16 5.68 -4.04
C ARG A 38 0.89 6.73 -4.89
N LEU A 39 0.90 6.51 -6.21
CA LEU A 39 1.52 7.44 -7.17
C LEU A 39 0.95 8.86 -7.10
N ASP A 40 -0.35 9.00 -6.78
CA ASP A 40 -1.00 10.32 -6.64
C ASP A 40 -0.47 11.16 -5.48
N ASN A 41 0.20 10.53 -4.50
CA ASN A 41 0.86 11.20 -3.37
C ASN A 41 2.33 11.54 -3.68
N MET A 42 2.78 11.28 -4.91
CA MET A 42 4.13 11.60 -5.38
C MET A 42 4.12 12.86 -6.26
N ARG A 43 5.02 13.78 -5.95
CA ARG A 43 5.28 14.98 -6.76
C ARG A 43 6.70 14.89 -7.29
N PHE A 44 6.83 14.64 -8.58
CA PHE A 44 8.11 14.57 -9.27
C PHE A 44 8.58 15.97 -9.62
N GLY A 45 9.82 16.28 -9.25
CA GLY A 45 10.47 17.54 -9.61
C GLY A 45 10.78 17.59 -11.11
N GLN A 46 10.74 18.79 -11.68
CA GLN A 46 11.27 19.02 -13.02
C GLN A 46 12.81 19.11 -12.99
N GLU A 47 13.42 19.14 -14.17
CA GLU A 47 14.88 19.31 -14.30
C GLU A 47 15.35 20.57 -13.54
N GLY A 48 16.39 20.40 -12.72
CA GLY A 48 16.92 21.46 -11.85
C GLY A 48 16.17 21.69 -10.54
N ALA A 49 15.14 20.89 -10.20
CA ALA A 49 14.45 21.01 -8.92
C ALA A 49 15.33 20.56 -7.73
N ASP A 50 15.25 21.30 -6.61
CA ASP A 50 15.96 20.97 -5.37
C ASP A 50 15.60 19.59 -4.81
N ARG A 51 14.37 19.12 -5.08
CA ARG A 51 13.88 17.80 -4.67
C ARG A 51 13.38 17.05 -5.90
N PRO A 52 14.00 15.91 -6.27
CA PRO A 52 13.55 15.12 -7.41
C PRO A 52 12.20 14.43 -7.15
N LEU A 53 11.86 14.18 -5.88
CA LEU A 53 10.60 13.60 -5.45
C LEU A 53 10.19 14.17 -4.10
N THR A 54 8.92 14.53 -3.98
CA THR A 54 8.27 14.85 -2.70
C THR A 54 7.07 13.94 -2.50
N VAL A 55 7.03 13.22 -1.39
CA VAL A 55 5.89 12.41 -0.96
C VAL A 55 5.05 13.21 0.02
N VAL A 56 3.76 13.34 -0.26
CA VAL A 56 2.78 14.11 0.53
C VAL A 56 1.72 13.19 1.13
N ASP A 57 0.85 13.75 1.97
CA ASP A 57 -0.27 13.04 2.59
C ASP A 57 0.12 11.97 3.64
N TRP A 58 0.96 12.37 4.58
CA TRP A 58 1.47 11.52 5.67
C TRP A 58 0.46 11.26 6.81
N GLN A 59 -0.83 11.57 6.65
CA GLN A 59 -1.81 11.45 7.75
C GLN A 59 -2.06 10.00 8.20
N THR A 60 -1.74 9.01 7.35
CA THR A 60 -1.87 7.57 7.63
C THR A 60 -0.59 6.93 8.19
N VAL A 61 0.43 7.74 8.49
CA VAL A 61 1.74 7.22 8.91
C VAL A 61 1.65 6.35 10.16
N THR A 62 2.32 5.21 10.15
CA THR A 62 2.29 4.25 11.26
C THR A 62 3.60 3.48 11.40
N TRP A 63 3.77 2.78 12.53
CA TRP A 63 4.87 1.85 12.76
C TRP A 63 4.44 0.42 12.43
N GLY A 64 4.79 -0.06 11.24
CA GLY A 64 4.25 -1.29 10.65
C GLY A 64 5.30 -2.16 9.98
N PRO A 65 4.86 -3.21 9.28
CA PRO A 65 5.73 -4.03 8.43
C PRO A 65 6.37 -3.15 7.34
N ALA A 66 7.70 -3.17 7.24
CA ALA A 66 8.45 -2.23 6.42
C ALA A 66 8.14 -2.34 4.91
N PHE A 67 7.56 -3.46 4.47
CA PHE A 67 7.23 -3.71 3.07
C PHE A 67 5.79 -3.37 2.68
N THR A 68 4.95 -2.92 3.62
CA THR A 68 3.54 -2.59 3.34
C THR A 68 3.40 -1.56 2.22
N ASP A 69 4.17 -0.47 2.26
CA ASP A 69 4.11 0.58 1.23
C ASP A 69 4.53 0.07 -0.16
N VAL A 70 5.54 -0.80 -0.23
CA VAL A 70 6.01 -1.39 -1.49
C VAL A 70 4.93 -2.30 -2.07
N ALA A 71 4.33 -3.17 -1.24
CA ALA A 71 3.26 -4.06 -1.66
C ALA A 71 2.03 -3.27 -2.15
N TYR A 72 1.64 -2.22 -1.42
CA TYR A 72 0.53 -1.35 -1.80
C TYR A 72 0.80 -0.60 -3.11
N PHE A 73 2.00 -0.03 -3.27
CA PHE A 73 2.41 0.63 -4.51
C PHE A 73 2.33 -0.32 -5.71
N LEU A 74 2.92 -1.52 -5.61
CA LEU A 74 2.87 -2.50 -6.71
C LEU A 74 1.45 -2.95 -7.02
N GLY A 75 0.61 -3.12 -5.99
CA GLY A 75 -0.78 -3.53 -6.14
C GLY A 75 -1.66 -2.48 -6.84
N CYS A 76 -1.37 -1.19 -6.65
CA CYS A 76 -2.25 -0.10 -7.07
C CYS A 76 -1.69 0.81 -8.17
N ALA A 77 -0.36 0.90 -8.33
CA ALA A 77 0.28 1.87 -9.22
C ALA A 77 0.66 1.28 -10.60
N LEU A 78 0.53 -0.02 -10.80
CA LEU A 78 0.84 -0.68 -12.07
C LEU A 78 -0.43 -0.93 -12.91
N PRO A 79 -0.35 -0.72 -14.25
CA PRO A 79 -1.38 -1.18 -15.19
C PRO A 79 -1.73 -2.65 -14.96
N ILE A 80 -2.98 -3.03 -15.25
CA ILE A 80 -3.47 -4.41 -15.01
C ILE A 80 -2.63 -5.42 -15.80
N GLU A 81 -2.20 -5.06 -17.00
CA GLU A 81 -1.38 -5.90 -17.87
C GLU A 81 -0.05 -6.22 -17.19
N GLN A 82 0.67 -5.20 -16.69
CA GLN A 82 1.97 -5.37 -16.02
C GLN A 82 1.88 -6.13 -14.69
N ARG A 83 0.71 -6.18 -14.04
CA ARG A 83 0.52 -6.96 -12.80
C ARG A 83 0.28 -8.45 -13.05
N ARG A 84 -0.06 -8.84 -14.28
CA ARG A 84 -0.46 -10.22 -14.63
C ARG A 84 0.64 -11.01 -15.34
N ASP A 85 1.68 -10.32 -15.81
CA ASP A 85 2.92 -10.92 -16.33
C ASP A 85 3.74 -11.57 -15.19
#